data_AF-L7E6U8-F1
#
_entry.id   AF-L7E6U8-F1
#
_cell.length_a   1.000
_cell.length_b   1.000
_cell.length_c   1.000
_cell.angle_alpha   90.00
_cell.angle_beta   90.00
_cell.angle_gamma   90.00
#
_symmetry.space_group_name_H-M   'P 1'
#
loop_
_entity.id
_entity.type
_entity.pdbx_description
1 polymer ?
#
loop_
_entity_poly.entity_id
_entity_poly.type
_entity_poly.pdbx_seq_one_letter_code
_entity_poly.pdbx_strand_id
1 'polypeptide(L)'
;MEIVVSLLLGIIIGSAVTYYVLQKINLRKTVREYETQIQVLKEQHQQALKDARNRSLDGSRAVIKGKIAEQLAPVLPNFKYLPSDARFIGDPIDYVVFNGYTDIKDNGGNENNLEVVILDVKTGQANLSQLQQAIAKAINAGRVRFEVVRPETSKQEGARAYDKSSEEALPKKSYSIKDIQKTHPRAYEPWTKAEDERLRQRYKQGIVINDLAREFQRKPGGIRSRLKKLGLLQ
;
A
#
# COMPACT_ATOMS: atom_id res chain seq x y z
N MET A 1 42.18 -27.34 77.52
CA MET A 1 40.84 -26.80 77.23
C MET A 1 40.92 -25.48 76.47
N GLU A 2 41.64 -24.46 76.97
CA GLU A 2 41.68 -23.13 76.33
C GLU A 2 42.23 -23.09 74.88
N ILE A 3 43.31 -23.83 74.61
CA ILE A 3 43.91 -23.89 73.26
C ILE A 3 42.92 -24.47 72.22
N VAL A 4 42.07 -25.41 72.65
CA VAL A 4 41.07 -26.03 71.76
C VAL A 4 39.94 -25.04 71.44
N VAL A 5 39.54 -24.23 72.42
CA VAL A 5 38.47 -23.23 72.26
C VAL A 5 38.90 -22.09 71.33
N SER A 6 40.14 -21.59 71.45
CA SER A 6 40.66 -20.54 70.57
C SER A 6 40.81 -21.01 69.12
N LEU A 7 41.19 -22.28 68.91
CA LEU A 7 41.31 -22.88 67.58
C LEU A 7 39.95 -23.02 66.89
N LEU A 8 38.91 -23.42 67.63
CA LEU A 8 37.54 -23.48 67.12
C LEU A 8 36.99 -22.10 66.74
N LEU A 9 37.25 -21.07 67.56
CA LEU A 9 36.87 -19.69 67.25
C LEU A 9 37.55 -19.17 65.97
N GLY A 10 38.84 -19.48 65.79
CA GLY A 10 39.57 -19.12 64.57
C GLY A 10 38.98 -19.74 63.31
N ILE A 11 38.57 -21.01 63.37
CA ILE A 11 37.92 -21.72 62.25
C ILE A 11 36.56 -21.11 61.92
N ILE A 12 35.75 -20.78 62.94
CA ILE A 12 34.42 -20.17 62.75
C ILE A 12 34.57 -18.79 62.10
N ILE A 13 35.47 -17.95 62.61
CA ILE A 13 35.74 -16.61 62.07
C ILE A 13 36.29 -16.71 60.64
N GLY A 14 37.26 -17.60 60.40
CA GLY A 14 37.84 -17.82 59.08
C GLY A 14 36.80 -18.30 58.05
N SER A 15 35.91 -19.19 58.45
CA SER A 15 34.82 -19.69 57.61
C SER A 15 33.82 -18.58 57.26
N ALA A 16 33.45 -17.75 58.24
CA ALA A 16 32.55 -16.61 58.04
C ALA A 16 33.15 -15.53 57.12
N VAL A 17 34.44 -15.20 57.30
CA VAL A 17 35.16 -14.25 56.44
C VAL A 17 35.27 -14.81 55.02
N THR A 18 35.62 -16.09 54.87
CA THR A 18 35.74 -16.73 53.55
C THR A 18 34.39 -16.76 52.83
N TYR A 19 33.31 -17.10 53.53
CA TYR A 19 31.95 -17.07 53.01
C TYR A 19 31.56 -15.67 52.51
N TYR A 20 31.83 -14.64 53.31
CA TYR A 20 31.54 -13.25 52.95
C TYR A 20 32.33 -12.80 51.71
N VAL A 21 33.61 -13.17 51.61
CA VAL A 21 34.44 -12.87 50.43
C VAL A 21 33.90 -13.59 49.18
N LEU A 22 33.55 -14.87 49.27
CA LEU A 22 32.99 -15.64 48.16
C LEU A 22 31.66 -15.04 47.67
N GLN A 23 30.77 -14.67 48.60
CA GLN A 23 29.49 -14.05 48.29
C GLN A 23 29.68 -12.73 47.54
N LYS A 24 30.64 -11.91 47.97
CA LYS A 24 30.96 -10.63 47.32
C LYS A 24 31.54 -10.83 45.91
N ILE A 25 32.35 -11.87 45.69
CA ILE A 25 32.89 -12.22 44.37
C ILE A 25 31.77 -12.64 43.42
N ASN A 26 30.85 -13.49 43.88
CA ASN A 26 29.73 -13.96 43.06
C ASN A 26 28.80 -12.82 42.68
N LEU A 27 28.45 -11.94 43.63
CA LEU A 27 27.62 -10.76 43.36
C LEU A 27 28.25 -9.85 42.29
N ARG A 28 29.56 -9.62 42.35
CA ARG A 28 30.29 -8.83 41.35
C ARG A 28 30.26 -9.47 39.96
N LYS A 29 30.36 -10.79 39.87
CA LYS A 29 30.26 -11.52 38.60
C LYS A 29 28.87 -11.36 37.99
N THR A 30 27.83 -11.60 38.79
CA THR A 30 26.43 -11.45 38.37
C THR A 30 26.13 -10.03 37.90
N VAL A 31 26.56 -9.01 38.64
CA VAL A 31 26.38 -7.59 38.23
C VAL A 31 27.07 -7.32 36.89
N ARG A 32 28.30 -7.80 36.70
CA ARG A 32 29.05 -7.60 35.45
C ARG A 32 28.38 -8.28 34.25
N GLU A 33 27.81 -9.46 34.44
CA GLU A 33 27.04 -10.16 33.40
C GLU A 33 25.80 -9.35 33.00
N TYR A 34 25.05 -8.83 33.99
CA TYR A 34 23.89 -7.97 33.72
C TYR A 34 24.28 -6.66 33.03
N GLU A 35 25.36 -6.01 33.47
CA GLU A 35 25.89 -4.80 32.83
C GLU A 35 26.20 -5.05 31.35
N THR A 36 26.85 -6.18 31.04
CA THR A 36 27.20 -6.58 29.67
C THR A 36 25.95 -6.83 28.84
N GLN A 37 24.96 -7.56 29.37
CA GLN A 37 23.70 -7.83 28.67
C GLN A 37 22.93 -6.53 28.37
N ILE A 38 22.86 -5.61 29.34
CA ILE A 38 22.19 -4.33 29.17
C ILE A 38 22.91 -3.49 28.11
N GLN A 39 24.24 -3.50 28.10
CA GLN A 39 25.01 -2.78 27.09
C GLN A 39 24.76 -3.33 25.69
N VAL A 40 24.86 -4.64 25.51
CA VAL A 40 24.58 -5.31 24.21
C VAL A 40 23.16 -5.02 23.76
N LEU A 41 22.17 -5.13 24.65
CA LEU A 41 20.77 -4.86 24.32
C LEU A 41 20.54 -3.40 23.89
N LYS A 42 21.20 -2.44 24.55
CA LYS A 42 21.15 -1.02 24.18
C LYS A 42 21.77 -0.78 22.81
N GLU A 43 22.93 -1.37 22.53
CA GLU A 43 23.60 -1.24 21.23
C GLU A 43 22.76 -1.85 20.10
N GLN A 44 22.19 -3.04 20.31
CA GLN A 44 21.27 -3.68 19.36
C GLN A 44 20.03 -2.83 19.11
N HIS A 45 19.44 -2.26 20.16
CA HIS A 45 18.26 -1.40 20.02
C HIS A 45 18.60 -0.12 19.25
N GLN A 46 19.75 0.50 19.54
CA GLN A 46 20.20 1.71 18.85
C GLN A 46 20.52 1.43 17.37
N GLN A 47 21.12 0.29 17.05
CA GLN A 47 21.31 -0.16 15.68
C GLN A 47 19.98 -0.43 14.98
N ALA A 48 19.06 -1.15 15.62
CA ALA A 48 17.73 -1.40 15.06
C ALA A 48 16.96 -0.10 14.77
N LEU A 49 17.04 0.90 15.66
CA LEU A 49 16.47 2.23 15.45
C LEU A 49 17.14 2.98 14.28
N LYS A 50 18.48 2.90 14.18
CA LYS A 50 19.24 3.51 13.09
C LYS A 50 18.90 2.88 11.74
N ASP A 51 18.80 1.55 11.70
CA ASP A 51 18.43 0.80 10.51
C ASP A 51 16.97 1.07 10.11
N ALA A 52 16.04 1.12 11.07
CA ALA A 52 14.65 1.50 10.82
C ALA A 52 14.52 2.93 10.28
N ARG A 53 15.30 3.87 10.81
CA ARG A 53 15.35 5.26 10.34
C ARG A 53 15.93 5.35 8.94
N ASN A 54 17.06 4.71 8.65
CA ASN A 54 17.67 4.72 7.32
C ASN A 54 16.76 4.08 6.27
N ARG A 55 16.14 2.93 6.58
CA ARG A 55 15.13 2.30 5.71
C ARG A 55 13.93 3.21 5.45
N SER A 56 13.50 3.99 6.44
CA SER A 56 12.38 4.93 6.30
C SER A 56 12.73 6.16 5.48
N LEU A 57 13.98 6.65 5.54
CA LEU A 57 14.36 7.89 4.86
C LEU A 57 14.59 7.70 3.36
N ASP A 58 15.18 6.60 2.91
CA ASP A 58 15.56 6.47 1.50
C ASP A 58 14.45 5.88 0.62
N GLY A 59 13.74 4.86 1.11
CA GLY A 59 12.66 4.22 0.35
C GLY A 59 11.37 5.04 0.31
N SER A 60 10.99 5.65 1.44
CA SER A 60 9.72 6.39 1.51
C SER A 60 9.78 7.74 0.81
N ARG A 61 10.92 8.45 0.82
CA ARG A 61 11.01 9.79 0.24
C ARG A 61 10.82 9.80 -1.26
N ALA A 62 11.38 8.85 -1.99
CA ALA A 62 11.19 8.76 -3.45
C ALA A 62 9.74 8.39 -3.80
N VAL A 63 9.16 7.43 -3.08
CA VAL A 63 7.77 6.98 -3.28
C VAL A 63 6.76 8.07 -2.88
N ILE A 64 6.97 8.75 -1.76
CA ILE A 64 6.13 9.86 -1.29
C ILE A 64 6.25 11.05 -2.24
N LYS A 65 7.46 11.40 -2.70
CA LYS A 65 7.65 12.46 -3.70
C LYS A 65 6.96 12.13 -5.03
N GLY A 66 7.04 10.87 -5.49
CA GLY A 66 6.31 10.41 -6.67
C GLY A 66 4.81 10.60 -6.52
N LYS A 67 4.24 10.12 -5.41
CA LYS A 67 2.79 10.22 -5.14
C LYS A 67 2.28 11.64 -4.92
N ILE A 68 3.11 12.52 -4.33
CA ILE A 68 2.78 13.95 -4.20
C ILE A 68 2.87 14.64 -5.57
N ALA A 69 3.87 14.30 -6.39
CA ALA A 69 3.98 14.83 -7.75
C ALA A 69 2.80 14.40 -8.63
N GLU A 70 2.27 13.18 -8.46
CA GLU A 70 1.04 12.71 -9.12
C GLU A 70 -0.19 13.55 -8.76
N GLN A 71 -0.25 14.19 -7.58
CA GLN A 71 -1.40 15.00 -7.17
C GLN A 71 -1.20 16.50 -7.38
N LEU A 72 0.05 16.94 -7.36
CA LEU A 72 0.46 18.33 -7.53
C LEU A 72 1.05 18.61 -8.91
N ALA A 73 0.94 17.66 -9.86
CA ALA A 73 1.49 17.80 -11.20
C ALA A 73 1.12 19.13 -11.87
N PRO A 74 -0.14 19.63 -11.75
CA PRO A 74 -0.52 20.90 -12.34
C PRO A 74 0.21 22.13 -11.80
N VAL A 75 0.87 22.03 -10.64
CA VAL A 75 1.63 23.12 -10.02
C VAL A 75 3.12 23.02 -10.36
N LEU A 76 3.55 21.93 -11.02
CA LEU A 76 4.96 21.74 -11.39
C LEU A 76 5.34 22.64 -12.58
N PRO A 77 6.57 23.19 -12.61
CA PRO A 77 7.00 24.17 -13.61
C PRO A 77 7.00 23.66 -15.06
N ASN A 78 6.98 22.33 -15.28
CA ASN A 78 6.99 21.72 -16.62
C ASN A 78 5.60 21.17 -17.04
N PHE A 79 4.54 21.48 -16.30
CA PHE A 79 3.19 21.03 -16.66
C PHE A 79 2.66 21.89 -17.82
N LYS A 80 2.46 21.26 -18.98
CA LYS A 80 2.15 21.95 -20.25
C LYS A 80 0.71 22.45 -20.37
N TYR A 81 -0.18 22.00 -19.48
CA TYR A 81 -1.61 22.22 -19.60
C TYR A 81 -2.13 23.13 -18.48
N LEU A 82 -3.30 23.72 -18.68
CA LEU A 82 -3.92 24.52 -17.63
C LEU A 82 -4.38 23.62 -16.48
N PRO A 83 -4.11 23.96 -15.21
CA PRO A 83 -4.54 23.16 -14.07
C PRO A 83 -6.05 22.94 -13.98
N SER A 84 -6.86 23.91 -14.43
CA SER A 84 -8.33 23.82 -14.45
C SER A 84 -8.87 22.82 -15.47
N ASP A 85 -8.08 22.45 -16.48
CA ASP A 85 -8.43 21.49 -17.53
C ASP A 85 -7.98 20.07 -17.19
N ALA A 86 -7.13 19.90 -16.17
CA ALA A 86 -6.67 18.60 -15.70
C ALA A 86 -7.63 17.98 -14.65
N ARG A 87 -7.95 16.70 -14.81
CA ARG A 87 -8.71 15.91 -13.82
C ARG A 87 -7.88 14.73 -13.37
N PHE A 88 -7.61 14.65 -12.06
CA PHE A 88 -6.89 13.54 -11.46
C PHE A 88 -7.79 12.29 -11.37
N ILE A 89 -7.28 11.14 -11.81
CA ILE A 89 -7.92 9.82 -11.75
C ILE A 89 -7.14 8.88 -10.81
N GLY A 90 -5.80 8.83 -10.93
CA GLY A 90 -4.94 7.90 -10.19
C GLY A 90 -4.81 6.52 -10.86
N ASP A 91 -4.74 5.42 -10.12
CA ASP A 91 -4.53 4.08 -10.72
C ASP A 91 -5.61 3.73 -11.78
N PRO A 92 -5.26 3.37 -13.03
CA PRO A 92 -3.92 3.08 -13.57
C PRO A 92 -3.17 4.23 -14.30
N ILE A 93 -3.79 5.41 -14.44
CA ILE A 93 -3.22 6.62 -15.09
C ILE A 93 -3.63 7.89 -14.32
N ASP A 94 -2.66 8.75 -14.01
CA ASP A 94 -2.85 9.85 -13.07
C ASP A 94 -3.87 10.91 -13.50
N TYR A 95 -3.89 11.34 -14.77
CA TYR A 95 -4.74 12.44 -15.23
C TYR A 95 -5.43 12.19 -16.56
N VAL A 96 -6.58 12.85 -16.72
CA VAL A 96 -7.19 13.17 -18.02
C VAL A 96 -7.25 14.68 -18.13
N VAL A 97 -6.67 15.23 -19.19
CA VAL A 97 -6.66 16.66 -19.47
C VAL A 97 -7.60 16.95 -20.62
N PHE A 98 -8.49 17.91 -20.43
CA PHE A 98 -9.40 18.43 -21.45
C PHE A 98 -8.85 19.76 -21.96
N ASN A 99 -7.77 19.70 -22.74
CA ASN A 99 -7.03 20.86 -23.20
C ASN A 99 -7.93 21.78 -24.05
N GLY A 100 -8.17 23.01 -23.58
CA GLY A 100 -9.08 23.98 -24.22
C GLY A 100 -10.50 23.97 -23.66
N TYR A 101 -10.80 23.18 -22.62
CA TYR A 101 -12.12 23.14 -21.98
C TYR A 101 -12.48 24.46 -21.30
N THR A 102 -11.57 25.06 -20.53
CA THR A 102 -11.77 26.37 -19.92
C THR A 102 -12.09 27.43 -20.97
N ASP A 103 -11.39 27.44 -22.11
CA ASP A 103 -11.62 28.40 -23.19
C ASP A 103 -13.01 28.25 -23.85
N ILE A 104 -13.48 27.02 -24.04
CA ILE A 104 -14.83 26.75 -24.57
C ILE A 104 -15.89 27.22 -23.58
N LYS A 105 -15.69 26.91 -22.29
CA LYS A 105 -16.66 27.24 -21.24
C LYS A 105 -16.81 28.75 -21.02
N ASP A 106 -15.70 29.49 -21.03
CA ASP A 106 -15.70 30.90 -20.62
C ASP A 106 -15.84 31.86 -21.82
N ASN A 107 -15.34 31.48 -23.00
CA ASN A 107 -15.31 32.38 -24.17
C ASN A 107 -16.18 31.90 -25.35
N GLY A 108 -16.99 30.85 -25.18
CA GLY A 108 -17.73 30.25 -26.28
C GLY A 108 -16.82 29.77 -27.41
N GLY A 109 -15.60 29.35 -27.04
CA GLY A 109 -14.53 29.00 -27.96
C GLY A 109 -14.90 27.86 -28.91
N ASN A 110 -14.12 27.74 -29.99
CA ASN A 110 -14.30 26.73 -31.01
C ASN A 110 -14.12 25.31 -30.43
N GLU A 111 -15.19 24.51 -30.42
CA GLU A 111 -15.20 23.12 -29.95
C GLU A 111 -14.16 22.24 -30.67
N ASN A 112 -13.73 22.62 -31.89
CA ASN A 112 -12.75 21.88 -32.69
C ASN A 112 -11.33 21.89 -32.10
N ASN A 113 -11.07 22.74 -31.11
CA ASN A 113 -9.76 22.83 -30.45
C ASN A 113 -9.67 21.99 -29.17
N LEU A 114 -10.75 21.30 -28.78
CA LEU A 114 -10.75 20.45 -27.59
C LEU A 114 -9.93 19.18 -27.83
N GLU A 115 -8.86 19.00 -27.07
CA GLU A 115 -8.05 17.78 -27.08
C GLU A 115 -8.17 17.05 -25.73
N VAL A 116 -8.45 15.75 -25.77
CA VAL A 116 -8.47 14.89 -24.58
C VAL A 116 -7.13 14.16 -24.47
N VAL A 117 -6.33 14.51 -23.47
CA VAL A 117 -5.01 13.93 -23.23
C VAL A 117 -5.07 13.01 -22.02
N ILE A 118 -4.66 11.75 -22.20
CA ILE A 118 -4.45 10.79 -21.12
C ILE A 118 -3.00 10.93 -20.65
N LEU A 119 -2.79 11.38 -19.40
CA LEU A 119 -1.49 11.79 -18.90
C LEU A 119 -1.09 11.00 -17.64
N ASP A 120 0.11 10.43 -17.66
CA ASP A 120 0.74 9.76 -16.52
C ASP A 120 1.97 10.56 -16.07
N VAL A 121 2.09 10.82 -14.77
CA VAL A 121 3.13 11.69 -14.21
C VAL A 121 4.20 10.81 -13.56
N LYS A 122 5.41 10.86 -14.11
CA LYS A 122 6.58 10.15 -13.58
C LYS A 122 7.62 11.14 -13.08
N THR A 123 8.21 10.85 -11.91
CA THR A 123 9.34 11.60 -11.38
C THR A 123 10.66 10.89 -11.68
N GLY A 124 11.68 11.62 -12.13
CA GLY A 124 13.02 11.08 -12.37
C GLY A 124 13.08 10.14 -13.58
N GLN A 125 13.74 8.99 -13.43
CA GLN A 125 13.91 7.97 -14.49
C GLN A 125 12.83 6.86 -14.44
N ALA A 126 11.68 7.13 -13.83
CA ALA A 126 10.65 6.12 -13.69
C ALA A 126 10.00 5.78 -15.04
N ASN A 127 10.05 4.50 -15.42
CA ASN A 127 9.45 3.99 -16.65
C ASN A 127 7.95 3.68 -16.47
N LEU A 128 7.21 3.66 -17.58
CA LEU A 128 5.82 3.20 -17.59
C LEU A 128 5.72 1.73 -17.16
N SER A 129 4.75 1.42 -16.29
CA SER A 129 4.42 0.03 -15.95
C SER A 129 3.87 -0.74 -17.15
N GLN A 130 3.87 -2.08 -17.08
CA GLN A 130 3.33 -2.93 -18.16
C GLN A 130 1.86 -2.57 -18.49
N LEU A 131 1.05 -2.25 -17.48
CA LEU A 131 -0.34 -1.84 -17.65
C LEU A 131 -0.44 -0.46 -18.34
N GLN A 132 0.35 0.52 -17.91
CA GLN A 132 0.40 1.86 -18.51
C GLN A 132 0.89 1.82 -19.96
N GLN A 133 1.88 0.97 -20.26
CA GLN A 133 2.32 0.72 -21.64
C GLN A 133 1.21 0.11 -22.50
N ALA A 134 0.42 -0.82 -21.94
CA ALA A 134 -0.72 -1.40 -22.65
C ALA A 134 -1.80 -0.36 -22.95
N ILE A 135 -2.05 0.57 -22.02
CA ILE A 135 -2.97 1.70 -22.20
C ILE A 135 -2.44 2.63 -23.30
N ALA A 136 -1.17 3.03 -23.24
CA ALA A 136 -0.56 3.87 -24.28
C ALA A 136 -0.66 3.24 -25.67
N LYS A 137 -0.39 1.92 -25.78
CA LYS A 137 -0.57 1.17 -27.03
C LYS A 137 -2.03 1.14 -27.50
N ALA A 138 -3.00 1.06 -26.59
CA ALA A 138 -4.42 1.11 -26.94
C ALA A 138 -4.81 2.49 -27.50
N ILE A 139 -4.33 3.56 -26.87
CA ILE A 139 -4.58 4.94 -27.30
C ILE A 139 -3.95 5.20 -28.67
N ASN A 140 -2.68 4.85 -28.87
CA ASN A 140 -1.98 5.03 -30.15
C ASN A 140 -2.60 4.20 -31.29
N ALA A 141 -3.27 3.10 -30.96
CA ALA A 141 -4.02 2.28 -31.92
C ALA A 141 -5.46 2.78 -32.14
N GLY A 142 -5.84 3.95 -31.61
CA GLY A 142 -7.18 4.52 -31.76
C GLY A 142 -8.27 3.78 -30.98
N ARG A 143 -7.93 2.90 -30.03
CA ARG A 143 -8.90 2.13 -29.22
C ARG A 143 -9.44 2.95 -28.04
N VAL A 144 -9.91 4.17 -28.34
CA VAL A 144 -10.52 5.11 -27.38
C VAL A 144 -11.90 5.47 -27.92
N ARG A 145 -12.92 5.46 -27.05
CA ARG A 145 -14.29 5.83 -27.41
C ARG A 145 -14.96 6.62 -26.30
N PHE A 146 -15.86 7.51 -26.69
CA PHE A 146 -16.75 8.21 -25.77
C PHE A 146 -18.10 7.49 -25.74
N GLU A 147 -18.54 7.00 -24.58
CA GLU A 147 -19.78 6.23 -24.40
C GLU A 147 -20.65 6.89 -23.34
N VAL A 148 -21.88 7.24 -23.69
CA VAL A 148 -22.86 7.82 -22.75
C VAL A 148 -23.77 6.71 -22.25
N VAL A 149 -23.55 6.25 -21.02
CA VAL A 149 -24.47 5.35 -20.34
C VAL A 149 -25.43 6.20 -19.51
N ARG A 150 -26.73 6.04 -19.74
CA ARG A 150 -27.78 6.58 -18.88
C ARG A 150 -28.31 5.43 -18.04
N PRO A 151 -27.84 5.26 -16.78
CA PRO A 151 -28.48 4.31 -15.87
C PRO A 151 -29.94 4.72 -15.73
N GLU A 152 -30.87 3.77 -15.82
CA GLU A 152 -32.32 4.01 -15.79
C GLU A 152 -32.74 4.79 -14.53
N THR A 153 -32.70 6.11 -14.59
CA THR A 153 -33.47 7.00 -13.72
C THR A 153 -34.73 7.35 -14.47
N SER A 154 -35.84 6.82 -13.98
CA SER A 154 -37.24 7.22 -14.21
C SER A 154 -37.47 8.22 -15.34
N LYS A 155 -38.26 7.80 -16.33
CA LYS A 155 -38.96 8.62 -17.33
C LYS A 155 -38.97 10.12 -16.99
N GLN A 156 -38.24 10.94 -17.77
CA GLN A 156 -38.82 12.06 -18.52
C GLN A 156 -37.78 12.76 -19.41
N GLU A 157 -38.09 12.69 -20.72
CA GLU A 157 -38.08 13.73 -21.74
C GLU A 157 -36.94 14.78 -21.81
N GLY A 158 -36.33 14.83 -22.99
CA GLY A 158 -35.70 16.04 -23.52
C GLY A 158 -34.18 16.11 -23.43
N ALA A 159 -33.47 15.31 -24.24
CA ALA A 159 -32.07 15.63 -24.56
C ALA A 159 -31.76 15.25 -26.01
N ARG A 160 -31.33 16.27 -26.77
CA ARG A 160 -31.03 16.27 -28.21
C ARG A 160 -30.27 15.02 -28.65
N ALA A 161 -30.69 14.49 -29.79
CA ALA A 161 -30.13 13.29 -30.40
C ALA A 161 -28.68 13.55 -30.84
N TYR A 162 -27.74 12.85 -30.22
CA TYR A 162 -26.41 12.63 -30.77
C TYR A 162 -26.55 11.59 -31.90
N ASP A 163 -25.92 11.86 -33.05
CA ASP A 163 -26.12 11.13 -34.30
C ASP A 163 -25.79 9.62 -34.16
N LYS A 164 -26.70 8.78 -34.65
CA LYS A 164 -26.70 7.30 -34.52
C LYS A 164 -25.91 6.59 -35.63
N SER A 165 -25.18 7.33 -36.46
CA SER A 165 -24.51 6.79 -37.66
C SER A 165 -23.21 6.01 -37.39
N SER A 166 -22.77 5.88 -36.13
CA SER A 166 -21.50 5.22 -35.75
C SER A 166 -21.65 3.91 -34.97
N GLU A 167 -22.81 3.24 -35.09
CA GLU A 167 -23.05 1.88 -34.56
C GLU A 167 -22.34 0.76 -35.36
N GLU A 168 -21.16 1.01 -35.93
CA GLU A 168 -20.32 -0.08 -36.46
C GLU A 168 -19.64 -0.84 -35.31
N ALA A 169 -20.25 -2.00 -35.00
CA ALA A 169 -19.67 -3.17 -34.35
C ALA A 169 -18.79 -2.91 -33.10
N LEU A 170 -19.46 -2.60 -31.98
CA LEU A 170 -18.86 -2.70 -30.65
C LEU A 170 -18.17 -4.07 -30.47
N PRO A 171 -16.87 -4.15 -30.13
CA PRO A 171 -16.30 -5.40 -29.65
C PRO A 171 -17.02 -5.79 -28.36
N LYS A 172 -17.71 -6.94 -28.42
CA LYS A 172 -18.45 -7.56 -27.32
C LYS A 172 -17.57 -7.55 -26.06
N LYS A 173 -18.06 -6.92 -24.97
CA LYS A 173 -17.33 -6.80 -23.70
C LYS A 173 -16.74 -8.16 -23.31
N SER A 174 -15.41 -8.26 -23.20
CA SER A 174 -14.71 -9.53 -22.97
C SER A 174 -15.02 -10.17 -21.61
N TYR A 175 -15.63 -9.45 -20.65
CA TYR A 175 -16.02 -10.02 -19.37
C TYR A 175 -17.31 -9.38 -18.85
N SER A 176 -18.37 -10.17 -18.68
CA SER A 176 -19.52 -9.79 -17.87
C SER A 176 -19.22 -10.11 -16.41
N ILE A 177 -19.65 -9.26 -15.46
CA ILE A 177 -19.61 -9.58 -14.02
C ILE A 177 -20.30 -10.94 -13.76
N LYS A 178 -21.34 -11.26 -14.55
CA LYS A 178 -22.03 -12.56 -14.52
C LYS A 178 -21.10 -13.74 -14.85
N ASP A 179 -20.12 -13.56 -15.74
CA ASP A 179 -19.17 -14.63 -16.08
C ASP A 179 -18.12 -14.85 -14.98
N ILE A 180 -17.75 -13.78 -14.26
CA ILE A 180 -16.88 -13.87 -13.10
C ILE A 180 -17.60 -14.55 -11.92
N GLN A 181 -18.88 -14.24 -11.71
CA GLN A 181 -19.70 -14.87 -10.67
C GLN A 181 -19.98 -16.37 -10.93
N LYS A 182 -19.90 -16.85 -12.17
CA LYS A 182 -19.98 -18.31 -12.46
C LYS A 182 -18.83 -19.10 -11.81
N THR A 183 -17.64 -18.51 -11.74
CA THR A 183 -16.44 -19.16 -11.17
C THR A 183 -16.20 -18.78 -9.71
N HIS A 184 -16.62 -17.58 -9.32
CA HIS A 184 -16.48 -17.04 -7.98
C HIS A 184 -17.79 -16.34 -7.57
N PRO A 185 -18.79 -17.09 -7.06
CA PRO A 185 -20.13 -16.58 -6.78
C PRO A 185 -20.16 -15.27 -5.98
N ARG A 186 -19.21 -15.10 -5.05
CA ARG A 186 -19.15 -13.96 -4.14
C ARG A 186 -18.17 -12.87 -4.59
N ALA A 187 -17.70 -12.92 -5.83
CA ALA A 187 -16.85 -11.88 -6.39
C ALA A 187 -17.59 -10.55 -6.47
N TYR A 188 -16.94 -9.47 -6.01
CA TYR A 188 -17.48 -8.11 -5.90
C TYR A 188 -18.61 -7.93 -4.87
N GLU A 189 -18.94 -8.94 -4.06
CA GLU A 189 -19.79 -8.73 -2.89
C GLU A 189 -19.08 -7.86 -1.83
N PRO A 190 -19.79 -7.00 -1.09
CA PRO A 190 -19.24 -6.31 0.07
C PRO A 190 -18.64 -7.31 1.09
N TRP A 191 -17.60 -6.89 1.81
CA TRP A 191 -17.03 -7.68 2.90
C TRP A 191 -17.79 -7.39 4.20
N THR A 192 -18.21 -8.43 4.91
CA THR A 192 -18.79 -8.30 6.24
C THR A 192 -17.72 -8.37 7.33
N LYS A 193 -18.00 -7.81 8.52
CA LYS A 193 -17.07 -7.87 9.67
C LYS A 193 -16.74 -9.31 10.09
N ALA A 194 -17.71 -10.22 9.98
CA ALA A 194 -17.50 -11.64 10.29
C ALA A 194 -16.56 -12.31 9.28
N GLU A 195 -16.66 -11.96 7.99
CA GLU A 195 -15.74 -12.46 6.96
C GLU A 195 -14.33 -11.91 7.14
N ASP A 196 -14.18 -10.65 7.57
CA ASP A 196 -12.86 -10.08 7.85
C ASP A 196 -12.14 -10.79 8.99
N GLU A 197 -12.86 -11.07 10.08
CA GLU A 197 -12.29 -11.76 11.22
C GLU A 197 -11.95 -13.21 10.86
N ARG A 198 -12.83 -13.89 10.12
CA ARG A 198 -12.53 -15.23 9.58
C ARG A 198 -11.33 -15.22 8.65
N LEU A 199 -11.22 -14.23 7.76
CA LEU A 199 -10.08 -14.11 6.83
C LEU A 199 -8.78 -13.88 7.59
N ARG A 200 -8.80 -13.02 8.61
CA ARG A 200 -7.67 -12.76 9.50
C ARG A 200 -7.21 -14.01 10.23
N GLN A 201 -8.14 -14.77 10.82
CA GLN A 201 -7.82 -16.00 11.55
C GLN A 201 -7.21 -17.05 10.63
N ARG A 202 -7.84 -17.30 9.47
CA ARG A 202 -7.38 -18.30 8.50
C ARG A 202 -6.01 -17.94 7.90
N TYR A 203 -5.75 -16.66 7.66
CA TYR A 203 -4.43 -16.21 7.21
C TYR A 203 -3.36 -16.36 8.30
N LYS A 204 -3.67 -16.05 9.57
CA LYS A 204 -2.77 -16.29 10.70
C LYS A 204 -2.45 -17.77 10.93
N GLN A 205 -3.35 -18.68 10.53
CA GLN A 205 -3.12 -20.13 10.53
C GLN A 205 -2.21 -20.60 9.38
N GLY A 206 -1.70 -19.70 8.55
CA GLY A 206 -0.76 -20.03 7.47
C GLY A 206 -1.41 -20.53 6.18
N ILE A 207 -2.74 -20.39 6.03
CA ILE A 207 -3.43 -20.80 4.81
C ILE A 207 -3.05 -19.89 3.64
N VAL A 208 -2.64 -20.49 2.53
CA VAL A 208 -2.20 -19.77 1.34
C VAL A 208 -3.36 -19.07 0.62
N ILE A 209 -3.05 -17.96 -0.05
CA ILE A 209 -4.05 -17.06 -0.68
C ILE A 209 -4.97 -17.78 -1.66
N ASN A 210 -4.49 -18.80 -2.38
CA ASN A 210 -5.29 -19.56 -3.34
C ASN A 210 -6.36 -20.44 -2.65
N ASP A 211 -6.08 -20.92 -1.45
CA ASP A 211 -7.01 -21.73 -0.67
C ASP A 211 -8.05 -20.83 0.01
N LEU A 212 -7.61 -19.67 0.50
CA LEU A 212 -8.52 -18.61 0.96
C LEU A 212 -9.45 -18.14 -0.16
N ALA A 213 -8.95 -18.01 -1.39
CA ALA A 213 -9.77 -17.64 -2.54
C ALA A 213 -10.88 -18.66 -2.83
N ARG A 214 -10.56 -19.96 -2.71
CA ARG A 214 -11.54 -21.05 -2.85
C ARG A 214 -12.57 -21.04 -1.71
N GLU A 215 -12.12 -20.90 -0.47
CA GLU A 215 -12.99 -20.90 0.71
C GLU A 215 -13.97 -19.72 0.72
N PHE A 216 -13.48 -18.51 0.44
CA PHE A 216 -14.30 -17.30 0.40
C PHE A 216 -15.04 -17.13 -0.92
N GLN A 217 -14.87 -18.07 -1.88
CA GLN A 217 -15.47 -18.02 -3.21
C GLN A 217 -15.24 -16.69 -3.93
N ARG A 218 -14.04 -16.12 -3.74
CA ARG A 218 -13.61 -14.81 -4.26
C ARG A 218 -12.31 -14.96 -5.04
N LYS A 219 -12.03 -14.03 -5.94
CA LYS A 219 -10.76 -14.01 -6.69
C LYS A 219 -9.55 -13.82 -5.76
N PRO A 220 -8.38 -14.45 -6.03
CA PRO A 220 -7.15 -14.26 -5.26
C PRO A 220 -6.72 -12.79 -5.11
N GLY A 221 -6.93 -11.97 -6.15
CA GLY A 221 -6.68 -10.53 -6.09
C GLY A 221 -7.56 -9.79 -5.07
N GLY A 222 -8.82 -10.21 -4.92
CA GLY A 222 -9.74 -9.68 -3.91
C GLY A 222 -9.31 -10.04 -2.48
N ILE A 223 -8.81 -11.26 -2.29
CA ILE A 223 -8.23 -11.71 -1.02
C ILE A 223 -6.99 -10.88 -0.67
N ARG A 224 -6.05 -10.71 -1.62
CA ARG A 224 -4.84 -9.88 -1.42
C ARG A 224 -5.17 -8.45 -1.05
N SER A 225 -6.09 -7.83 -1.81
CA SER A 225 -6.54 -6.46 -1.54
C SER A 225 -7.14 -6.34 -0.14
N ARG A 226 -7.93 -7.33 0.30
CA ARG A 226 -8.53 -7.31 1.64
C ARG A 226 -7.52 -7.52 2.75
N LEU A 227 -6.60 -8.48 2.61
CA LEU A 227 -5.52 -8.71 3.58
C LEU A 227 -4.62 -7.48 3.75
N LYS A 228 -4.35 -6.75 2.66
CA LYS A 228 -3.66 -5.46 2.69
C LYS A 228 -4.42 -4.40 3.47
N LYS A 229 -5.75 -4.28 3.25
CA LYS A 229 -6.62 -3.37 4.03
C LYS A 229 -6.69 -3.75 5.52
N LEU A 230 -6.54 -5.03 5.86
CA LEU A 230 -6.51 -5.52 7.24
C LEU A 230 -5.13 -5.44 7.90
N GLY A 231 -4.10 -4.95 7.19
CA GLY A 231 -2.74 -4.77 7.70
C GLY A 231 -1.94 -6.09 7.84
N LEU A 232 -2.37 -7.17 7.18
CA LEU A 232 -1.75 -8.49 7.28
C LEU A 232 -0.75 -8.77 6.14
N LEU A 233 -0.73 -7.92 5.12
CA LEU A 233 0.11 -8.05 3.93
C LEU A 233 0.54 -6.64 3.48
N GLN A 234 1.82 -6.45 3.16
CA GLN A 234 2.39 -5.16 2.73
C GLN A 234 2.11 -4.86 1.25
#